data_AF-A0A519ZEX6-F1
#
_entry.id   AF-A0A519ZEX6-F1
#
_cell.length_a   1.000
_cell.length_b   1.000
_cell.length_c   1.000
_cell.angle_alpha   90.00
_cell.angle_beta   90.00
_cell.angle_gamma   90.00
#
_symmetry.space_group_name_H-M   'P 1'
#
loop_
_entity.id
_entity.type
_entity.pdbx_description
1 polymer ?
#
loop_
_entity_poly.entity_id
_entity_poly.type
_entity_poly.pdbx_seq_one_letter_code
_entity_poly.pdbx_strand_id
1 'polypeptide(L)'
;MRKKILITGGAGFIGSHVVRRFVTNYPDYDIVNLDKLTYAGNLANLSDIESQPNYSFVKADITDAIEINNLFEKENFDAVIHLAAESHVDRSITDPTAFVMTNVIGTVNLLNAVREYWKGDFDKKRFYHVSTDEV
;
A
#
# COMPACT_ATOMS: atom_id res chain seq x y z
N MET A 1 0.34 0.05 -22.46
CA MET A 1 0.23 -0.84 -21.28
C MET A 1 -0.74 -0.19 -20.30
N ARG A 2 -1.52 -1.00 -19.57
CA ARG A 2 -2.36 -0.51 -18.47
C ARG A 2 -1.48 0.07 -17.36
N LYS A 3 -1.93 1.13 -16.70
CA LYS A 3 -1.19 1.68 -15.55
C LYS A 3 -1.32 0.71 -14.39
N LYS A 4 -0.22 0.39 -13.71
CA LYS A 4 -0.23 -0.49 -12.54
C LYS A 4 0.01 0.30 -11.26
N ILE A 5 -0.92 0.23 -10.32
CA ILE A 5 -0.90 1.02 -9.09
C ILE A 5 -0.86 0.09 -7.88
N LEU A 6 0.16 0.28 -7.04
CA LEU A 6 0.23 -0.34 -5.71
C LEU A 6 -0.53 0.55 -4.72
N ILE A 7 -1.44 -0.03 -3.95
CA ILE A 7 -2.11 0.63 -2.82
C ILE A 7 -1.78 -0.18 -1.57
N THR A 8 -1.09 0.40 -0.60
CA THR A 8 -0.79 -0.31 0.66
C THR A 8 -1.81 0.04 1.74
N GLY A 9 -2.15 -0.91 2.62
CA GLY A 9 -3.14 -0.71 3.68
C GLY A 9 -4.57 -0.71 3.14
N GLY A 10 -4.79 -1.28 1.96
CA GLY A 10 -6.06 -1.20 1.25
C GLY A 10 -7.17 -2.05 1.87
N ALA A 11 -6.89 -2.96 2.81
CA ALA A 11 -7.93 -3.67 3.57
C ALA A 11 -8.43 -2.87 4.79
N GLY A 12 -7.78 -1.74 5.13
CA GLY A 12 -8.19 -0.84 6.19
C GLY A 12 -9.38 0.07 5.84
N PHE A 13 -9.73 0.97 6.75
CA PHE A 13 -10.90 1.85 6.61
C PHE A 13 -10.80 2.79 5.39
N ILE A 14 -9.84 3.72 5.38
CA ILE A 14 -9.66 4.64 4.24
C ILE A 14 -9.19 3.89 2.99
N GLY A 15 -8.23 2.96 3.18
CA GLY A 15 -7.63 2.18 2.10
C GLY A 15 -8.67 1.45 1.25
N SER A 16 -9.67 0.81 1.86
CA SER A 16 -10.68 0.06 1.11
C SER A 16 -11.55 0.93 0.21
N HIS A 17 -11.86 2.16 0.64
CA HIS A 17 -12.57 3.13 -0.18
C HIS A 17 -11.72 3.62 -1.36
N VAL A 18 -10.41 3.83 -1.14
CA VAL A 18 -9.47 4.19 -2.21
C VAL A 18 -9.36 3.06 -3.22
N VAL A 19 -9.11 1.83 -2.77
CA VAL A 19 -9.03 0.64 -3.64
C VAL A 19 -10.31 0.49 -4.46
N ARG A 20 -11.49 0.48 -3.82
CA ARG A 20 -12.79 0.39 -4.51
C ARG A 20 -12.95 1.47 -5.57
N ARG A 21 -12.69 2.73 -5.20
CA ARG A 21 -12.80 3.86 -6.14
C ARG A 21 -11.86 3.70 -7.34
N PHE A 22 -10.63 3.22 -7.13
CA PHE A 22 -9.68 3.02 -8.21
C PHE A 22 -10.10 1.88 -9.14
N VAL A 23 -10.52 0.75 -8.58
CA VAL A 23 -10.99 -0.41 -9.34
C VAL A 23 -12.21 -0.08 -10.19
N THR A 24 -13.20 0.61 -9.62
CA THR A 24 -14.46 0.94 -10.32
C THR A 24 -14.30 2.06 -11.33
N ASN A 25 -13.55 3.12 -11.03
CA ASN A 25 -13.51 4.32 -11.89
C ASN A 25 -12.42 4.26 -12.97
N TYR A 26 -11.42 3.39 -12.81
CA TYR A 26 -10.31 3.25 -13.76
C TYR A 26 -10.17 1.79 -14.22
N PRO A 27 -11.11 1.28 -15.03
CA PRO A 27 -11.11 -0.13 -15.46
C PRO A 27 -9.89 -0.51 -16.33
N ASP A 28 -9.19 0.47 -16.89
CA ASP A 28 -7.96 0.29 -17.66
C ASP A 28 -6.69 0.32 -16.80
N TYR A 29 -6.81 0.41 -15.47
CA TYR A 29 -5.69 0.38 -14.53
C TYR A 29 -5.72 -0.93 -13.75
N ASP A 30 -4.54 -1.51 -13.53
CA ASP A 30 -4.38 -2.70 -12.69
C ASP A 30 -4.05 -2.25 -11.26
N ILE A 31 -4.90 -2.63 -10.30
CA ILE A 31 -4.81 -2.22 -8.90
C ILE A 31 -4.32 -3.40 -8.07
N VAL A 32 -3.15 -3.24 -7.47
CA VAL A 32 -2.57 -4.21 -6.54
C VAL A 32 -2.72 -3.68 -5.12
N ASN A 33 -3.57 -4.32 -4.33
CA ASN A 33 -3.75 -4.00 -2.92
C ASN A 33 -2.80 -4.85 -2.06
N LEU A 34 -1.90 -4.19 -1.34
CA LEU A 34 -0.99 -4.81 -0.39
C LEU A 34 -1.45 -4.54 1.04
N ASP A 35 -1.68 -5.59 1.83
CA ASP A 35 -2.03 -5.45 3.23
C ASP A 35 -1.50 -6.62 4.08
N LYS A 36 -1.05 -6.32 5.30
CA LYS A 36 -0.59 -7.33 6.27
C LYS A 36 -1.77 -8.10 6.89
N LEU A 37 -2.98 -7.53 6.84
CA LEU A 37 -4.17 -7.98 7.55
C LEU A 37 -3.93 -8.03 9.07
N THR A 38 -3.55 -6.88 9.63
CA THR A 38 -3.50 -6.70 11.09
C THR A 38 -4.92 -6.62 11.67
N TYR A 39 -5.06 -6.26 12.94
CA TYR A 39 -6.36 -6.05 13.58
C TYR A 39 -7.28 -5.07 12.85
N ALA A 40 -6.72 -4.13 12.08
CA ALA A 40 -7.47 -3.10 11.36
C ALA A 40 -7.79 -3.49 9.90
N GLY A 41 -7.17 -4.54 9.37
CA GLY A 41 -7.38 -5.00 8.00
C GLY A 41 -8.51 -6.02 7.91
N ASN A 42 -9.49 -5.78 7.03
CA ASN A 42 -10.61 -6.70 6.82
C ASN A 42 -10.94 -6.84 5.34
N LEU A 43 -10.75 -8.03 4.77
CA LEU A 43 -11.06 -8.31 3.37
C LEU A 43 -12.56 -8.22 3.04
N ALA A 44 -13.45 -8.36 4.04
CA ALA A 44 -14.88 -8.15 3.83
C ALA A 44 -15.19 -6.73 3.33
N ASN A 45 -14.32 -5.75 3.62
CA ASN A 45 -14.41 -4.38 3.11
C ASN A 45 -14.26 -4.28 1.59
N LEU A 46 -13.84 -5.35 0.90
CA LEU A 46 -13.53 -5.37 -0.53
C LEU A 46 -14.27 -6.48 -1.29
N SER A 47 -15.20 -7.19 -0.63
CA SER A 47 -15.96 -8.30 -1.23
C SER A 47 -16.74 -7.89 -2.48
N ASP A 48 -17.15 -6.63 -2.59
CA ASP A 48 -17.87 -6.09 -3.75
C ASP A 48 -17.00 -5.94 -5.00
N ILE A 49 -15.67 -5.95 -4.85
CA ILE A 49 -14.71 -5.77 -5.96
C ILE A 49 -13.70 -6.91 -6.10
N GLU A 50 -13.72 -7.92 -5.22
CA GLU A 50 -12.66 -8.94 -5.15
C GLU A 50 -12.51 -9.77 -6.43
N SER A 51 -13.59 -9.90 -7.20
CA SER A 51 -13.62 -10.64 -8.46
C SER A 51 -13.39 -9.76 -9.70
N GLN A 52 -13.07 -8.47 -9.52
CA GLN A 52 -12.84 -7.57 -10.65
C GLN A 52 -11.52 -7.94 -11.36
N PRO A 53 -11.49 -7.99 -12.70
CA PRO A 53 -10.34 -8.48 -13.46
C PRO A 53 -9.10 -7.59 -13.36
N ASN A 54 -9.27 -6.35 -12.91
CA ASN A 54 -8.22 -5.36 -12.73
C ASN A 54 -7.83 -5.16 -11.25
N TYR A 55 -8.30 -6.04 -10.35
CA TYR A 55 -7.96 -6.04 -8.94
C TYR A 55 -7.15 -7.28 -8.58
N SER A 56 -6.11 -7.11 -7.76
CA SER A 56 -5.41 -8.21 -7.12
C SER A 56 -5.03 -7.85 -5.69
N PHE A 57 -4.94 -8.89 -4.84
CA PHE A 57 -4.56 -8.75 -3.45
C PHE A 57 -3.23 -9.46 -3.17
N VAL A 58 -2.35 -8.79 -2.43
CA VAL A 58 -1.07 -9.30 -1.96
C VAL A 58 -1.05 -9.20 -0.44
N LYS A 59 -1.02 -10.34 0.23
CA LYS A 59 -0.82 -10.38 1.68
C LYS A 59 0.68 -10.33 1.98
N ALA A 60 1.17 -9.17 2.40
CA ALA A 60 2.58 -8.93 2.68
C ALA A 60 2.74 -7.88 3.77
N ASP A 61 3.91 -7.85 4.42
CA ASP A 61 4.27 -6.83 5.41
C ASP A 61 5.25 -5.83 4.80
N ILE A 62 4.94 -4.54 4.87
CA ILE A 62 5.84 -3.48 4.39
C ILE A 62 7.17 -3.42 5.17
N THR A 63 7.24 -4.01 6.37
CA THR A 63 8.47 -4.13 7.15
C THR A 63 9.40 -5.23 6.63
N ASP A 64 8.90 -6.17 5.83
CA ASP A 64 9.73 -7.20 5.17
C ASP A 64 10.34 -6.63 3.89
N ALA A 65 11.57 -6.12 4.01
CA ALA A 65 12.28 -5.52 2.89
C ALA A 65 12.51 -6.50 1.74
N ILE A 66 12.67 -7.80 2.01
CA ILE A 66 12.93 -8.81 0.97
C ILE A 66 11.65 -9.03 0.18
N GLU A 67 10.52 -9.22 0.87
CA GLU A 67 9.22 -9.40 0.21
C GLU A 67 8.82 -8.19 -0.63
N ILE A 68 9.03 -6.98 -0.11
CA ILE A 68 8.75 -5.74 -0.85
C ILE A 68 9.64 -5.60 -2.09
N ASN A 69 10.95 -5.88 -1.99
CA ASN A 69 11.83 -5.83 -3.16
C ASN A 69 11.44 -6.87 -4.21
N ASN A 70 11.15 -8.11 -3.80
CA ASN A 70 10.68 -9.15 -4.71
C ASN A 70 9.39 -8.75 -5.45
N LEU A 71 8.47 -8.07 -4.74
CA LEU A 71 7.24 -7.57 -5.35
C LEU A 71 7.53 -6.50 -6.41
N PHE A 72 8.39 -5.52 -6.11
CA PHE A 72 8.76 -4.47 -7.08
C PHE A 72 9.63 -4.99 -8.24
N GLU A 73 10.40 -6.05 -8.04
CA GLU A 73 11.13 -6.72 -9.11
C GLU A 73 10.17 -7.40 -10.10
N LYS A 74 9.16 -8.10 -9.56
CA LYS A 74 8.15 -8.80 -10.34
C LYS A 74 7.18 -7.84 -11.04
N GLU A 75 6.83 -6.74 -10.38
CA GLU A 75 5.76 -5.83 -10.79
C GLU A 75 6.30 -4.42 -11.07
N ASN A 76 6.19 -3.94 -12.31
CA ASN A 76 6.55 -2.57 -12.66
C ASN A 76 5.42 -1.58 -12.32
N PHE A 77 5.39 -1.10 -11.07
CA PHE A 77 4.40 -0.12 -10.63
C PHE A 77 4.66 1.28 -11.21
N ASP A 78 3.62 1.93 -11.72
CA ASP A 78 3.64 3.32 -12.17
C ASP A 78 3.36 4.31 -11.03
N ALA A 79 2.61 3.86 -10.03
CA ALA A 79 2.36 4.64 -8.83
C ALA A 79 2.23 3.77 -7.60
N VAL A 80 2.55 4.36 -6.45
CA VAL A 80 2.30 3.79 -5.11
C VAL A 80 1.46 4.79 -4.34
N ILE A 81 0.34 4.35 -3.78
CA ILE A 81 -0.47 5.10 -2.80
C ILE A 81 -0.28 4.40 -1.46
N HIS A 82 0.46 5.03 -0.55
CA HIS A 82 0.87 4.41 0.70
C HIS A 82 -0.05 4.86 1.85
N LEU A 83 -0.91 3.95 2.33
CA LEU A 83 -1.78 4.17 3.50
C LEU A 83 -1.53 3.19 4.66
N ALA A 84 -0.73 2.15 4.46
CA ALA A 84 -0.42 1.17 5.50
C ALA A 84 0.35 1.83 6.66
N ALA A 85 -0.26 1.85 7.85
CA ALA A 85 0.31 2.39 9.07
C ALA A 85 -0.36 1.79 10.31
N GLU A 86 0.34 1.78 11.43
CA GLU A 86 -0.28 1.75 12.74
C GLU A 86 -0.78 3.16 13.08
N SER A 87 -2.07 3.30 13.40
CA SER A 87 -2.75 4.61 13.50
C SER A 87 -3.47 4.87 14.82
N HIS A 88 -3.52 3.90 15.73
CA HIS A 88 -4.31 4.04 16.96
C HIS A 88 -3.47 4.67 18.09
N VAL A 89 -3.74 5.94 18.42
CA VAL A 89 -2.96 6.71 19.41
C VAL A 89 -2.76 5.97 20.75
N ASP A 90 -3.81 5.41 21.36
CA ASP A 90 -3.64 4.70 22.64
C ASP A 90 -2.68 3.50 22.56
N ARG A 91 -2.63 2.83 21.40
CA ARG A 91 -1.70 1.71 21.20
C ARG A 91 -0.27 2.17 21.05
N SER A 92 -0.04 3.37 20.53
CA SER A 92 1.31 3.92 20.39
C SER A 92 1.94 4.23 21.75
N ILE A 93 1.11 4.55 22.74
CA ILE A 93 1.56 4.74 24.13
C ILE A 93 2.02 3.42 24.74
N THR A 94 1.28 2.33 24.48
CA THR A 94 1.58 1.01 25.07
C THR A 94 2.65 0.21 24.32
N ASP A 95 2.69 0.33 22.99
CA ASP A 95 3.65 -0.34 22.11
C ASP A 95 4.12 0.62 21.00
N PRO A 96 5.00 1.58 21.33
CA PRO A 96 5.55 2.51 20.35
C PRO A 96 6.44 1.82 19.31
N THR A 97 6.96 0.63 19.61
CA THR A 97 7.87 -0.11 18.72
C THR A 97 7.14 -0.54 17.45
N ALA A 98 5.90 -1.01 17.57
CA ALA A 98 5.07 -1.34 16.41
C ALA A 98 4.88 -0.15 15.46
N PHE A 99 4.72 1.06 16.00
CA PHE A 99 4.57 2.29 15.22
C PHE A 99 5.85 2.66 14.50
N VAL A 100 7.01 2.58 15.17
CA VAL A 100 8.31 2.82 14.51
C VAL A 100 8.54 1.81 13.39
N MET A 101 8.28 0.53 13.65
CA MET A 101 8.48 -0.51 12.66
C MET A 101 7.61 -0.31 11.42
N THR A 102 6.30 -0.14 11.59
CA THR A 102 5.41 0.00 10.44
C THR A 102 5.52 1.38 9.78
N ASN A 103 5.44 2.47 10.55
CA ASN A 103 5.27 3.81 9.99
C ASN A 103 6.59 4.42 9.52
N VAL A 104 7.73 4.04 10.15
CA VAL A 104 9.05 4.53 9.75
C VAL A 104 9.77 3.50 8.90
N ILE A 105 10.07 2.32 9.45
CA ILE A 105 10.87 1.31 8.74
C ILE A 105 10.12 0.78 7.51
N GLY A 106 8.81 0.51 7.63
CA GLY A 106 7.99 0.11 6.50
C GLY A 106 7.94 1.14 5.38
N THR A 107 7.78 2.42 5.72
CA THR A 107 7.85 3.53 4.75
C THR A 107 9.22 3.59 4.06
N VAL A 108 10.31 3.46 4.83
CA VAL A 108 11.68 3.45 4.30
C VAL A 108 11.90 2.28 3.34
N ASN A 109 11.38 1.10 3.63
CA ASN A 109 11.46 -0.05 2.73
C ASN A 109 10.77 0.22 1.39
N LEU A 110 9.55 0.77 1.43
CA LEU A 110 8.83 1.14 0.20
C LEU A 110 9.57 2.21 -0.60
N LEU A 111 10.12 3.23 0.07
CA LEU A 111 10.90 4.28 -0.60
C LEU A 111 12.20 3.74 -1.22
N ASN A 112 12.87 2.81 -0.54
CA ASN A 112 14.06 2.14 -1.07
C ASN A 112 13.73 1.29 -2.30
N ALA A 113 12.65 0.51 -2.26
CA ALA A 113 12.19 -0.26 -3.42
C ALA A 113 11.83 0.64 -4.59
N VAL A 114 11.06 1.71 -4.35
CA VAL A 114 10.75 2.72 -5.37
C VAL A 114 12.01 3.32 -5.98
N ARG A 115 12.99 3.73 -5.14
CA ARG A 115 14.26 4.29 -5.62
C ARG A 115 15.02 3.31 -6.51
N GLU A 116 15.11 2.05 -6.10
CA GLU A 116 15.84 1.00 -6.81
C GLU A 116 15.18 0.66 -8.16
N TYR A 117 13.88 0.38 -8.15
CA TYR A 117 13.19 -0.17 -9.32
C TYR A 117 12.70 0.91 -10.30
N TRP A 118 12.49 2.15 -9.85
CA TRP A 118 12.15 3.24 -10.78
C TRP A 118 13.35 3.85 -11.47
N LYS A 119 14.59 3.58 -10.99
CA LYS A 119 15.85 3.94 -11.67
C LYS A 119 15.92 5.39 -12.16
N GLY A 120 15.30 6.33 -11.44
CA GLY A 120 15.29 7.75 -11.79
C GLY A 120 14.13 8.23 -12.67
N ASP A 121 13.20 7.39 -13.10
CA ASP A 121 11.98 7.78 -13.85
C ASP A 121 10.92 8.50 -12.97
N PHE A 122 11.36 9.34 -12.02
CA PHE A 122 10.50 10.02 -11.05
C PHE A 122 9.53 11.03 -11.68
N ASP A 123 9.83 11.52 -12.89
CA ASP A 123 8.94 12.42 -13.63
C ASP A 123 7.71 11.70 -14.22
N LYS A 124 7.82 10.38 -14.43
CA LYS A 124 6.76 9.55 -15.03
C LYS A 124 6.00 8.71 -14.01
N LYS A 125 6.60 8.48 -12.84
CA LYS A 125 6.05 7.66 -11.77
C LYS A 125 5.69 8.50 -10.54
N ARG A 126 4.84 7.97 -9.66
CA ARG A 126 4.34 8.74 -8.50
C ARG A 126 4.26 7.95 -7.21
N PHE A 127 4.97 8.40 -6.18
CA PHE A 127 4.79 7.94 -4.82
C PHE A 127 3.92 8.95 -4.07
N TYR A 128 2.74 8.54 -3.63
CA TYR A 128 1.81 9.36 -2.87
C TYR A 128 1.74 8.83 -1.43
N HIS A 129 2.40 9.54 -0.52
CA HIS A 129 2.40 9.22 0.91
C HIS A 129 1.20 9.88 1.59
N VAL A 130 0.29 9.07 2.11
CA VAL A 130 -0.84 9.57 2.91
C VAL A 130 -0.38 9.69 4.35
N SER A 131 -0.65 10.84 4.97
CA SER A 131 -0.27 11.15 6.34
C SER A 131 -1.47 11.71 7.11
N THR A 132 -1.21 12.25 8.29
CA THR A 132 -2.20 12.83 9.20
C THR A 132 -1.91 14.31 9.44
N ASP A 133 -2.93 15.07 9.85
CA ASP A 133 -2.82 16.46 10.29
C ASP A 133 -2.45 16.57 11.78
N GLU A 134 -2.43 15.46 12.52
CA GLU A 134 -2.05 15.44 13.94
C GLU A 134 -0.74 16.20 14.21
N VAL A 135 -0.82 17.09 15.21
CA VAL A 135 0.25 17.99 15.70
C VAL A 135 1.06 17.31 16.78
#